data_AF-A0A5B8QYL7-F1
#
_entry.id   AF-A0A5B8QYL7-F1
#
_cell.length_a   1.000
_cell.length_b   1.000
_cell.length_c   1.000
_cell.angle_alpha   90.00
_cell.angle_beta   90.00
_cell.angle_gamma   90.00
#
_symmetry.space_group_name_H-M   'P 1'
#
loop_
_entity.id
_entity.type
_entity.pdbx_description
1 polymer ?
#
loop_
_entity_poly.entity_id
_entity_poly.type
_entity_poly.pdbx_seq_one_letter_code
_entity_poly.pdbx_strand_id
1 'polypeptide(L)'
;MKYLSGFLLLLAFSRASWAGCDEVTSQCLVIDGQEERSESCEIAICANMNDYIVDVSLENGGTIFMRQDNQLQLIRVNGKQGIFIRPSPEKRDQTCYAMADKSLTYCLPDAVL
;
A
#
# COMPACT_ATOMS: atom_id res chain seq x y z
N MET A 1 -4.87 51.23 31.01
CA MET A 1 -5.82 50.94 29.89
C MET A 1 -5.05 50.09 28.88
N LYS A 2 -5.35 48.79 28.73
CA LYS A 2 -6.36 48.25 27.79
C LYS A 2 -5.88 48.51 26.34
N TYR A 3 -5.53 47.55 25.47
CA TYR A 3 -5.94 46.16 25.34
C TYR A 3 -5.10 45.41 24.27
N LEU A 4 -5.11 44.07 24.40
CA LEU A 4 -5.25 43.04 23.36
C LEU A 4 -4.09 42.86 22.36
N SER A 5 -3.31 41.77 22.50
CA SER A 5 -3.69 40.42 22.06
C SER A 5 -3.74 40.30 20.53
N GLY A 6 -2.56 40.29 19.90
CA GLY A 6 -2.37 39.70 18.58
C GLY A 6 -2.14 38.20 18.73
N PHE A 7 -3.22 37.48 19.04
CA PHE A 7 -3.23 36.03 19.21
C PHE A 7 -2.82 35.38 17.87
N LEU A 8 -1.72 34.62 17.92
CA LEU A 8 -1.23 33.76 16.85
C LEU A 8 -2.36 32.85 16.33
N LEU A 9 -2.90 33.17 15.16
CA LEU A 9 -3.81 32.31 14.40
C LEU A 9 -2.98 31.59 13.33
N LEU A 10 -2.20 30.59 13.77
CA LEU A 10 -1.46 29.65 12.91
C LEU A 10 -1.80 28.21 13.31
N LEU A 11 -3.09 27.85 13.27
CA LEU A 11 -3.51 26.45 13.45
C LEU A 11 -4.69 26.14 12.53
N ALA A 12 -4.42 26.04 11.24
CA ALA A 12 -5.34 25.41 10.29
C ALA A 12 -4.58 24.66 9.19
N PHE A 13 -3.52 23.93 9.56
CA PHE A 13 -3.05 22.81 8.76
C PHE A 13 -3.69 21.56 9.36
N SER A 14 -4.94 21.29 8.99
CA SER A 14 -5.57 19.99 9.20
C SER A 14 -4.79 18.97 8.36
N ARG A 15 -3.67 18.46 8.88
CA ARG A 15 -3.11 17.22 8.38
C ARG A 15 -4.22 16.20 8.55
N ALA A 16 -4.66 15.57 7.45
CA ALA A 16 -5.58 14.44 7.52
C ALA A 16 -5.04 13.52 8.62
N SER A 17 -5.81 13.34 9.70
CA SER A 17 -5.38 12.52 10.82
C SER A 17 -5.47 11.07 10.38
N TRP A 18 -4.38 10.54 9.85
CA TRP A 18 -4.19 9.11 9.71
C TRP A 18 -4.26 8.52 11.12
N ALA A 19 -5.11 7.51 11.33
CA ALA A 19 -5.27 6.88 12.64
C ALA A 19 -4.00 6.09 13.02
N GLY A 20 -3.21 5.71 12.01
CA GLY A 20 -1.85 5.22 12.12
C GLY A 20 -1.29 4.95 10.73
N CYS A 21 0.03 5.09 10.60
CA CYS A 21 0.80 4.54 9.50
C CYS A 21 1.86 3.62 10.12
N ASP A 22 2.04 2.45 9.55
CA ASP A 22 3.12 1.53 9.92
C ASP A 22 3.94 1.18 8.69
N GLU A 23 5.22 0.90 8.91
CA GLU A 23 6.18 0.56 7.88
C GLU A 23 6.91 -0.71 8.28
N VAL A 24 6.93 -1.69 7.39
CA VAL A 24 7.59 -2.97 7.63
C VAL A 24 8.35 -3.45 6.40
N THR A 25 9.54 -3.96 6.64
CA THR A 25 10.33 -4.65 5.63
C THR A 25 10.05 -6.15 5.70
N SER A 26 9.82 -6.78 4.56
CA SER A 26 9.52 -8.21 4.47
C SER A 26 10.11 -8.83 3.19
N GLN A 27 9.77 -10.09 2.96
CA GLN A 27 10.09 -10.83 1.74
C GLN A 27 8.81 -11.00 0.92
N CYS A 28 8.79 -10.41 -0.26
CA CYS A 28 7.69 -10.50 -1.22
C CYS A 28 8.05 -11.47 -2.34
N LEU A 29 7.07 -12.22 -2.84
CA LEU A 29 7.27 -13.09 -3.99
C LEU A 29 7.02 -12.30 -5.28
N VAL A 30 7.92 -12.47 -6.25
CA VAL A 30 7.76 -11.95 -7.61
C VAL A 30 7.62 -13.13 -8.56
N ILE A 31 6.58 -13.07 -9.40
CA ILE A 31 6.29 -14.06 -10.44
C ILE A 31 6.29 -13.33 -11.79
N ASP A 32 7.28 -13.64 -12.61
CA ASP A 32 7.45 -13.09 -13.97
C ASP A 32 7.43 -14.26 -14.97
N GLY A 33 6.29 -14.44 -15.63
CA GLY A 33 6.05 -15.63 -16.45
C GLY A 33 6.08 -16.93 -15.63
N GLN A 34 7.14 -17.73 -15.80
CA GLN A 34 7.36 -18.99 -15.07
C GLN A 34 8.44 -18.89 -13.99
N GLU A 35 9.08 -17.73 -13.85
CA GLU A 35 10.12 -17.52 -12.86
C GLU A 35 9.50 -17.00 -11.56
N GLU A 36 9.84 -17.63 -10.45
CA GLU A 36 9.46 -17.21 -9.10
C GLU A 36 10.72 -16.85 -8.31
N ARG A 37 10.73 -15.68 -7.68
CA ARG A 37 11.83 -15.23 -6.82
C ARG A 37 11.34 -14.43 -5.63
N SER A 38 12.07 -14.52 -4.52
CA SER A 38 11.83 -13.70 -3.34
C SER A 38 12.64 -12.41 -3.45
N GLU A 39 12.01 -11.29 -3.14
CA GLU A 39 12.62 -9.97 -3.15
C GLU A 39 12.35 -9.27 -1.82
N SER A 40 13.32 -8.50 -1.33
CA SER A 40 13.05 -7.59 -0.22
C SER A 40 12.01 -6.55 -0.65
N CYS A 41 11.09 -6.23 0.24
CA CYS A 41 10.07 -5.22 -0.01
C CYS A 41 9.80 -4.40 1.24
N GLU A 42 9.58 -3.10 1.04
CA GLU A 42 9.11 -2.16 2.04
C GLU A 42 7.61 -1.96 1.85
N ILE A 43 6.84 -2.15 2.91
CA ILE A 43 5.39 -2.09 2.91
C ILE A 43 4.96 -1.01 3.91
N ALA A 44 4.32 0.04 3.41
CA ALA A 44 3.73 1.10 4.20
C ALA A 44 2.20 0.97 4.20
N ILE A 45 1.60 0.89 5.38
CA ILE A 45 0.15 0.73 5.56
C ILE A 45 -0.36 1.92 6.36
N CYS A 46 -1.26 2.68 5.78
CA CYS A 46 -1.89 3.83 6.41
C CYS A 46 -3.41 3.65 6.42
N ALA A 47 -4.02 3.78 7.59
CA ALA A 47 -5.47 3.64 7.73
C ALA A 47 -6.08 4.79 8.52
N ASN A 48 -7.30 5.16 8.16
CA ASN A 48 -8.17 6.02 8.95
C ASN A 48 -9.64 5.58 8.79
N MET A 49 -10.59 6.31 9.39
CA MET A 49 -12.01 5.94 9.35
C MET A 49 -12.62 5.86 7.94
N ASN A 50 -11.99 6.48 6.93
CA ASN A 50 -12.53 6.62 5.59
C ASN A 50 -11.65 6.01 4.49
N ASP A 51 -10.40 5.68 4.81
CA ASP A 51 -9.39 5.36 3.80
C ASP A 51 -8.38 4.33 4.35
N TYR A 52 -8.03 3.37 3.51
CA TYR A 52 -7.00 2.37 3.73
C TYR A 52 -6.06 2.39 2.54
N ILE A 53 -4.78 2.68 2.79
CA ILE A 53 -3.73 2.76 1.78
C ILE A 53 -2.65 1.74 2.12
N VAL A 54 -2.20 1.04 1.09
CA VAL A 54 -0.98 0.22 1.14
C VAL A 54 -0.09 0.65 0.00
N ASP A 55 1.15 1.01 0.32
CA ASP A 55 2.19 1.31 -0.64
C ASP A 55 3.33 0.31 -0.46
N VAL A 56 3.78 -0.31 -1.54
CA VAL A 56 4.83 -1.32 -1.54
C VAL A 56 5.89 -0.96 -2.55
N SER A 57 7.13 -0.95 -2.11
CA SER A 57 8.32 -0.82 -2.95
C SER A 57 9.17 -2.09 -2.84
N LEU A 58 9.46 -2.73 -3.96
CA LEU A 58 10.32 -3.91 -4.05
C LEU A 58 11.75 -3.50 -4.41
N GLU A 59 12.74 -4.25 -3.95
CA GLU A 59 14.17 -4.01 -4.23
C GLU A 59 14.49 -3.95 -5.73
N ASN A 60 13.79 -4.75 -6.54
CA ASN A 60 13.94 -4.74 -8.00
C ASN A 60 13.24 -3.55 -8.71
N GLY A 61 12.73 -2.58 -7.96
CA GLY A 61 12.03 -1.39 -8.47
C GLY A 61 10.54 -1.60 -8.75
N GLY A 62 10.01 -2.79 -8.47
CA GLY A 62 8.58 -3.07 -8.53
C GLY A 62 7.79 -2.25 -7.51
N THR A 63 6.55 -1.89 -7.83
CA THR A 63 5.66 -1.18 -6.93
C THR A 63 4.24 -1.75 -6.91
N ILE A 64 3.60 -1.73 -5.74
CA ILE A 64 2.18 -1.98 -5.57
C ILE A 64 1.59 -0.80 -4.82
N PHE A 65 0.51 -0.21 -5.34
CA PHE A 65 -0.26 0.79 -4.63
C PHE A 65 -1.71 0.35 -4.54
N MET A 66 -2.25 0.35 -3.34
CA MET A 66 -3.64 0.04 -3.06
C MET A 66 -4.27 1.17 -2.28
N ARG A 67 -5.49 1.52 -2.67
CA ARG A 67 -6.32 2.45 -1.92
C ARG A 67 -7.75 1.94 -1.91
N GLN A 68 -8.33 1.90 -0.72
CA GLN A 68 -9.72 1.56 -0.53
C GLN A 68 -10.39 2.62 0.35
N ASP A 69 -11.44 3.23 -0.19
CA ASP A 69 -12.35 4.08 0.55
C ASP A 69 -13.79 3.58 0.38
N ASN A 70 -14.77 4.33 0.90
CA ASN A 70 -16.19 3.96 0.86
C ASN A 70 -16.80 3.93 -0.55
N GLN A 71 -16.08 4.40 -1.58
CA GLN A 71 -16.58 4.54 -2.95
C GLN A 71 -15.73 3.80 -3.97
N LEU A 72 -14.44 3.61 -3.68
CA LEU A 72 -13.46 3.23 -4.67
C LEU A 72 -12.47 2.22 -4.10
N GLN A 73 -12.17 1.21 -4.92
CA GLN A 73 -11.02 0.34 -4.75
C GLN A 73 -10.08 0.56 -5.95
N LEU A 74 -8.85 0.99 -5.67
CA LEU A 74 -7.80 1.17 -6.66
C LEU A 74 -6.64 0.24 -6.34
N ILE A 75 -6.20 -0.49 -7.36
CA ILE A 75 -4.98 -1.29 -7.32
C ILE A 75 -4.13 -0.86 -8.49
N ARG A 76 -2.86 -0.54 -8.22
CA ARG A 76 -1.84 -0.30 -9.24
C ARG A 76 -0.64 -1.21 -9.01
N VAL A 77 -0.14 -1.79 -10.09
CA VAL A 77 1.12 -2.54 -10.12
C VAL A 77 2.02 -1.86 -11.13
N ASN A 78 3.20 -1.42 -10.70
CA ASN A 78 4.12 -0.61 -11.50
C ASN A 78 3.45 0.60 -12.16
N GLY A 79 2.60 1.29 -11.38
CA GLY A 79 1.85 2.48 -11.82
C GLY A 79 0.70 2.23 -12.80
N LYS A 80 0.53 1.00 -13.31
CA LYS A 80 -0.56 0.60 -14.22
C LYS A 80 -1.70 -0.03 -13.44
N GLN A 81 -2.88 -0.11 -14.05
CA GLN A 81 -4.03 -0.79 -13.44
C GLN A 81 -3.67 -2.24 -13.12
N GLY A 82 -3.81 -2.60 -11.84
CA GLY A 82 -3.59 -3.95 -11.34
C GLY A 82 -4.89 -4.64 -10.95
N ILE A 83 -4.76 -5.92 -10.64
CA ILE A 83 -5.85 -6.78 -10.15
C ILE A 83 -5.38 -7.58 -8.95
N PHE A 84 -6.30 -7.82 -8.01
CA PHE A 84 -6.10 -8.85 -6.99
C PHE A 84 -6.19 -10.23 -7.65
N ILE A 85 -5.23 -11.10 -7.32
CA ILE A 85 -5.25 -12.51 -7.70
C ILE A 85 -5.50 -13.33 -6.44
N ARG A 86 -6.54 -14.16 -6.49
CA ARG A 86 -6.77 -15.15 -5.44
C ARG A 86 -5.56 -16.09 -5.38
N PRO A 87 -4.89 -16.23 -4.23
CA PRO A 87 -3.74 -17.12 -4.11
C PRO A 87 -4.10 -18.55 -4.49
N SER A 88 -3.16 -19.25 -5.10
CA SER A 88 -3.30 -20.68 -5.35
C SER A 88 -3.30 -21.45 -4.01
N PRO A 89 -3.81 -22.69 -3.97
CA PRO A 89 -3.77 -23.50 -2.75
C PRO A 89 -2.37 -23.75 -2.18
N GLU A 90 -1.32 -23.48 -2.96
CA GLU A 90 0.10 -23.58 -2.59
C GLU A 90 0.65 -22.28 -1.97
N LYS A 91 -0.06 -21.15 -2.13
CA LYS A 91 0.34 -19.81 -1.70
C LYS A 91 -0.63 -19.24 -0.64
N ARG A 92 -1.08 -20.08 0.30
CA ARG A 92 -2.20 -19.75 1.22
C ARG A 92 -1.95 -18.61 2.20
N ASP A 93 -0.68 -18.28 2.45
CA ASP A 93 -0.27 -17.25 3.41
C ASP A 93 0.22 -15.98 2.69
N GLN A 94 -0.24 -15.78 1.46
CA GLN A 94 0.15 -14.68 0.60
C GLN A 94 -1.05 -14.08 -0.13
N THR A 95 -1.03 -12.76 -0.24
CA THR A 95 -1.99 -11.97 -1.00
C THR A 95 -1.29 -11.42 -2.23
N CYS A 96 -1.79 -11.77 -3.43
CA CYS A 96 -1.13 -11.46 -4.69
C CYS A 96 -1.84 -10.37 -5.50
N TYR A 97 -1.04 -9.54 -6.16
CA TYR A 97 -1.48 -8.48 -7.06
C TYR A 97 -0.72 -8.58 -8.37
N ALA A 98 -1.43 -8.44 -9.49
CA ALA A 98 -0.82 -8.55 -10.81
C ALA A 98 -1.15 -7.36 -11.69
N MET A 99 -0.33 -7.13 -12.70
CA MET A 99 -0.77 -6.32 -13.84
C MET A 99 -2.01 -6.95 -14.50
N ALA A 100 -2.85 -6.13 -15.13
CA ALA A 100 -4.10 -6.60 -15.73
C ALA A 100 -3.92 -7.70 -16.82
N ASP A 101 -2.80 -7.68 -17.54
CA ASP A 101 -2.42 -8.71 -18.53
C ASP A 101 -1.77 -9.95 -17.90
N LYS A 102 -1.55 -9.94 -16.58
CA LYS A 102 -0.94 -10.99 -15.77
C LYS A 102 0.50 -11.33 -16.17
N SER A 103 1.20 -10.45 -16.87
CA SER A 103 2.60 -10.70 -17.22
C SER A 103 3.52 -10.72 -16.00
N LEU A 104 3.11 -10.02 -14.93
CA LEU A 104 3.87 -9.84 -13.71
C LEU A 104 2.94 -9.85 -12.50
N THR A 105 3.31 -10.60 -11.47
CA THR A 105 2.58 -10.70 -10.21
C THR A 105 3.54 -10.49 -9.03
N TYR A 106 3.08 -9.77 -8.03
CA TYR A 106 3.76 -9.59 -6.76
C TYR A 106 2.86 -10.12 -5.64
N CYS A 107 3.41 -10.90 -4.71
CA CYS A 107 2.67 -11.40 -3.56
C CYS A 107 3.29 -10.93 -2.26
N LEU A 108 2.43 -10.40 -1.40
CA LEU A 108 2.75 -9.93 -0.06
C LEU A 108 2.43 -11.03 0.95
N PRO A 109 3.20 -11.19 2.03
CA PRO A 109 2.84 -12.10 3.11
C PRO A 109 1.63 -11.58 3.89
N ASP A 110 0.66 -12.45 4.18
CA ASP A 110 -0.59 -12.07 4.85
C ASP A 110 -0.37 -11.56 6.28
N ALA A 111 0.71 -11.99 6.95
CA ALA A 111 1.04 -11.55 8.30
C ALA A 111 1.33 -10.03 8.39
N VAL A 112 1.50 -9.36 7.25
CA VAL A 112 1.82 -7.94 7.15
C VAL A 112 0.58 -7.10 6.80
N LEU A 113 -0.49 -7.69 6.25
CA LEU A 113 -1.65 -6.97 5.74
C LEU A 113 -2.80 -6.82 6.76
#